data_AF-A0A6N4DID5-F1
#
_entry.id   AF-A0A6N4DID5-F1
#
_cell.length_a   1.000
_cell.length_b   1.000
_cell.length_c   1.000
_cell.angle_alpha   90.00
_cell.angle_beta   90.00
_cell.angle_gamma   90.00
#
_symmetry.space_group_name_H-M   'P 1'
#
loop_
_entity.id
_entity.type
_entity.pdbx_description
1 polymer ?
#
loop_
_entity_poly.entity_id
_entity_poly.type
_entity_poly.pdbx_seq_one_letter_code
_entity_poly.pdbx_strand_id
1 'polypeptide(L)'
;MMHRMIGGVILIASFGAAWLMMDFNRFKQTPLDLPEAGLSYTLEPGTSYDGVVEALRERGVLENPLYMRLLGRLDGRAGRIQAGEYDIPHGTTPETLIALLVSGRVKSYSLTVIEGWTFSQLLELLAGEEAIKSVATS
;
A
#
# COMPACT_ATOMS: atom_id res chain seq x y z
N MET A 1 -13.87 -51.59 -0.37
CA MET A 1 -14.68 -50.54 -1.05
C MET A 1 -14.38 -49.14 -0.49
N MET A 2 -14.33 -48.96 0.83
CA MET A 2 -14.10 -47.66 1.52
C MET A 2 -12.82 -46.90 1.11
N HIS A 3 -11.67 -47.58 0.97
CA HIS A 3 -10.39 -46.95 0.60
C HIS A 3 -10.39 -46.25 -0.77
N ARG A 4 -11.24 -46.71 -1.71
CA ARG A 4 -11.36 -46.09 -3.04
C ARG A 4 -12.11 -44.76 -2.98
N MET A 5 -13.06 -44.63 -2.05
CA MET A 5 -13.76 -43.37 -1.79
C MET A 5 -12.84 -42.38 -1.07
N ILE A 6 -12.07 -42.85 -0.08
CA ILE A 6 -11.08 -42.02 0.63
C ILE A 6 -10.03 -41.50 -0.36
N GLY A 7 -9.50 -42.36 -1.25
CA GLY A 7 -8.55 -41.94 -2.28
C GLY A 7 -9.14 -40.90 -3.25
N GLY A 8 -10.41 -41.06 -3.64
CA GLY A 8 -11.11 -40.08 -4.48
C GLY A 8 -11.31 -38.73 -3.79
N VAL A 9 -11.69 -38.72 -2.51
CA VAL A 9 -11.85 -37.48 -1.73
C VAL A 9 -10.51 -36.76 -1.56
N ILE A 10 -9.44 -37.48 -1.26
CA ILE A 10 -8.09 -36.91 -1.15
C ILE A 10 -7.67 -36.29 -2.49
N LEU A 11 -7.90 -36.99 -3.61
CA LEU A 11 -7.57 -36.46 -4.94
C LEU A 11 -8.32 -35.15 -5.26
N ILE A 12 -9.63 -35.10 -4.99
CA ILE A 12 -10.43 -33.88 -5.23
C ILE A 12 -9.97 -32.75 -4.31
N ALA A 13 -9.69 -33.04 -3.03
CA ALA A 13 -9.19 -32.05 -2.08
C ALA A 13 -7.82 -31.50 -2.52
N SER A 14 -6.89 -32.36 -2.95
CA SER A 14 -5.58 -31.96 -3.46
C SER A 14 -5.70 -31.13 -4.74
N PHE A 15 -6.59 -31.50 -5.66
CA PHE A 15 -6.79 -30.75 -6.89
C PHE A 15 -7.41 -29.37 -6.63
N GLY A 16 -8.41 -29.30 -5.74
CA GLY A 16 -9.01 -28.04 -5.30
C GLY A 16 -7.99 -27.14 -4.59
N ALA A 17 -7.15 -27.71 -3.72
CA ALA A 17 -6.08 -26.96 -3.06
C ALA A 17 -5.04 -26.44 -4.06
N ALA A 18 -4.61 -27.26 -5.02
CA ALA A 18 -3.67 -26.84 -6.05
C ALA A 18 -4.24 -25.71 -6.92
N TRP A 19 -5.52 -25.81 -7.29
CA TRP A 19 -6.21 -24.77 -8.05
C TRP A 19 -6.30 -23.45 -7.29
N LEU A 20 -6.72 -23.49 -6.02
CA LEU A 20 -6.75 -22.30 -5.15
C LEU A 20 -5.37 -21.67 -4.96
N MET A 21 -4.33 -22.50 -4.79
CA MET A 21 -2.96 -22.02 -4.65
C MET A 21 -2.50 -21.29 -5.93
N MET A 22 -2.84 -21.85 -7.10
CA MET A 22 -2.49 -21.26 -8.39
C MET A 22 -3.24 -19.94 -8.64
N ASP A 23 -4.52 -19.90 -8.30
CA ASP A 23 -5.36 -18.70 -8.42
C ASP A 23 -4.87 -17.57 -7.49
N PHE A 24 -4.56 -17.89 -6.23
CA PHE A 24 -3.97 -16.94 -5.29
C PHE A 24 -2.61 -16.43 -5.77
N ASN A 25 -1.77 -17.30 -6.35
CA ASN A 25 -0.48 -16.88 -6.89
C ASN A 25 -0.63 -15.97 -8.11
N ARG A 26 -1.66 -16.19 -8.92
CA ARG A 26 -2.02 -15.30 -10.03
C ARG A 26 -2.46 -13.93 -9.51
N PHE A 27 -3.35 -13.89 -8.52
CA PHE A 27 -3.81 -12.65 -7.90
C PHE A 27 -2.64 -11.77 -7.42
N LYS A 28 -1.64 -12.36 -6.74
CA LYS A 28 -0.47 -11.62 -6.25
C LYS A 28 0.30 -10.86 -7.34
N GLN A 29 0.26 -11.37 -8.57
CA GLN A 29 1.00 -10.84 -9.72
C GLN A 29 0.14 -10.05 -10.70
N THR A 30 -1.19 -10.15 -10.59
CA THR A 30 -2.09 -9.35 -11.41
C THR A 30 -1.99 -7.88 -10.99
N PRO A 31 -1.76 -6.94 -11.94
CA PRO A 31 -1.79 -5.52 -11.64
C PRO A 31 -3.12 -5.09 -11.05
N LEU A 32 -3.06 -4.15 -10.10
CA LEU A 32 -4.25 -3.48 -9.55
C LEU A 32 -4.91 -2.60 -10.61
N ASP A 33 -6.21 -2.39 -10.47
CA ASP A 33 -6.97 -1.49 -11.34
C ASP A 33 -6.69 -0.03 -10.93
N LEU A 34 -5.58 0.50 -11.45
CA LEU A 34 -5.09 1.84 -11.14
C LEU A 34 -5.20 2.72 -12.38
N PRO A 35 -5.47 4.04 -12.23
CA PRO A 35 -5.37 4.98 -13.33
C PRO A 35 -3.94 5.01 -13.91
N GLU A 36 -3.79 5.36 -15.19
CA GLU A 36 -2.46 5.49 -15.81
C GLU A 36 -1.58 6.55 -15.10
N ALA A 37 -2.20 7.57 -14.52
CA ALA A 37 -1.51 8.59 -13.72
C ALA A 37 -1.01 8.09 -12.36
N GLY A 38 -1.33 6.85 -11.98
CA GLY A 38 -1.14 6.33 -10.63
C GLY A 38 -2.18 6.86 -9.64
N LEU A 39 -2.06 6.43 -8.39
CA LEU A 39 -2.95 6.81 -7.29
C LEU A 39 -2.13 7.36 -6.13
N SER A 40 -2.38 8.61 -5.73
CA SER A 40 -1.93 9.10 -4.43
C SER A 40 -2.90 8.62 -3.34
N TYR A 41 -2.36 7.92 -2.35
CA TYR A 41 -3.10 7.37 -1.22
C TYR A 41 -2.43 7.77 0.09
N THR A 42 -3.18 8.47 0.94
CA THR A 42 -2.76 8.82 2.29
C THR A 42 -3.25 7.76 3.27
N LEU A 43 -2.31 7.10 3.95
CA LEU A 43 -2.58 6.16 5.03
C LEU A 43 -2.53 6.92 6.36
N GLU A 44 -3.67 7.04 7.03
CA GLU A 44 -3.76 7.77 8.29
C GLU A 44 -3.09 7.01 9.46
N PRO A 45 -2.49 7.72 10.43
CA PRO A 45 -1.98 7.09 11.64
C PRO A 45 -3.06 6.29 12.36
N GLY A 46 -2.75 5.03 12.70
CA GLY A 46 -3.68 4.15 13.39
C GLY A 46 -4.65 3.39 12.47
N THR A 47 -4.63 3.62 11.15
CA THR A 47 -5.38 2.78 10.21
C THR A 47 -4.83 1.35 10.21
N SER A 48 -5.71 0.38 10.40
CA SER A 48 -5.34 -1.04 10.31
C SER A 48 -5.19 -1.48 8.85
N TYR A 49 -4.44 -2.54 8.61
CA TYR A 49 -4.31 -3.11 7.26
C TYR A 49 -5.66 -3.46 6.63
N ASP A 50 -6.59 -4.03 7.41
CA ASP A 50 -7.94 -4.32 6.94
C ASP A 50 -8.70 -3.03 6.55
N GLY A 51 -8.46 -1.92 7.25
CA GLY A 51 -8.99 -0.60 6.89
C GLY A 51 -8.42 -0.05 5.59
N VAL A 52 -7.11 -0.23 5.34
CA VAL A 52 -6.48 0.14 4.06
C VAL A 52 -7.07 -0.66 2.90
N VAL A 53 -7.21 -1.98 3.09
CA VAL A 53 -7.83 -2.86 2.08
C VAL A 53 -9.25 -2.43 1.76
N GLU A 54 -10.04 -2.06 2.78
CA GLU A 54 -11.39 -1.58 2.59
C GLU A 54 -11.42 -0.25 1.84
N ALA A 55 -10.57 0.72 2.21
CA ALA A 55 -10.48 2.01 1.54
C ALA A 55 -10.08 1.87 0.06
N LEU A 56 -9.16 0.96 -0.27
CA LEU A 56 -8.76 0.69 -1.65
C LEU A 56 -9.86 -0.04 -2.44
N ARG A 57 -10.64 -0.91 -1.79
CA ARG A 57 -11.83 -1.53 -2.39
C ARG A 57 -12.90 -0.50 -2.73
N GLU A 58 -13.17 0.44 -1.82
CA GLU A 58 -14.15 1.51 -2.05
C GLU A 58 -13.76 2.44 -3.21
N ARG A 59 -12.46 2.60 -3.45
CA ARG A 59 -11.92 3.33 -4.59
C ARG A 59 -11.88 2.52 -5.89
N GLY A 60 -12.32 1.27 -5.88
CA GLY A 60 -12.32 0.38 -7.06
C GLY A 60 -10.95 -0.20 -7.42
N VAL A 61 -9.91 0.06 -6.62
CA VAL A 61 -8.52 -0.35 -6.92
C VAL A 61 -8.30 -1.85 -6.73
N LEU A 62 -9.07 -2.45 -5.83
CA LEU A 62 -8.98 -3.86 -5.46
C LEU A 62 -10.23 -4.62 -5.90
N GLU A 63 -10.08 -5.54 -6.85
CA GLU A 63 -11.15 -6.49 -7.22
C GLU A 63 -11.45 -7.49 -6.08
N ASN A 64 -10.40 -8.02 -5.44
CA ASN A 64 -10.50 -9.13 -4.50
C ASN A 64 -9.92 -8.77 -3.12
N PRO A 65 -10.69 -8.08 -2.25
CA PRO A 65 -10.22 -7.64 -0.93
C PRO A 65 -9.86 -8.81 0.00
N LEU A 66 -10.53 -9.96 -0.13
CA LEU A 66 -10.24 -11.15 0.69
C LEU A 66 -8.83 -11.70 0.44
N TYR A 67 -8.39 -11.75 -0.81
CA TYR A 67 -7.05 -12.20 -1.15
C TYR A 67 -6.00 -11.20 -0.68
N MET A 68 -6.28 -9.91 -0.75
CA MET A 68 -5.41 -8.88 -0.18
C MET A 68 -5.26 -9.03 1.34
N ARG A 69 -6.37 -9.27 2.07
CA ARG A 69 -6.34 -9.57 3.51
C ARG A 69 -5.51 -10.81 3.82
N LEU A 70 -5.72 -11.87 3.06
CA LEU A 70 -4.99 -13.13 3.22
C LEU A 70 -3.48 -12.93 2.98
N LEU A 71 -3.11 -12.20 1.92
CA LEU A 71 -1.72 -11.90 1.59
C LEU A 71 -0.98 -11.20 2.73
N GLY A 72 -1.57 -10.13 3.28
CA GLY A 72 -0.97 -9.41 4.40
C GLY A 72 -0.83 -10.27 5.67
N ARG A 73 -1.76 -11.20 5.90
CA ARG A 73 -1.74 -12.13 7.04
C ARG A 73 -0.69 -13.24 6.87
N LEU A 74 -0.62 -13.86 5.69
CA LEU A 74 0.33 -14.94 5.40
C LEU A 74 1.78 -14.45 5.48
N ASP A 75 2.07 -13.26 4.96
CA ASP A 75 3.41 -12.68 4.97
C ASP A 75 3.79 -12.05 6.34
N GLY A 76 2.85 -11.98 7.29
CA GLY A 76 3.05 -11.28 8.57
C GLY A 76 3.30 -9.77 8.41
N ARG A 77 2.98 -9.22 7.23
CA ARG A 77 3.25 -7.83 6.83
C ARG A 77 2.13 -6.87 7.21
N ALA A 78 0.90 -7.38 7.41
CA ALA A 78 -0.26 -6.59 7.77
C ALA A 78 -0.03 -5.67 8.99
N GLY A 79 0.72 -6.12 10.00
CA GLY A 79 1.00 -5.33 11.21
C GLY A 79 2.18 -4.34 11.08
N ARG A 80 2.86 -4.29 9.93
CA ARG A 80 4.08 -3.50 9.72
C ARG A 80 3.90 -2.34 8.76
N ILE A 81 2.67 -2.08 8.33
CA ILE A 81 2.35 -0.94 7.48
C ILE A 81 2.67 0.37 8.20
N GLN A 82 3.16 1.35 7.46
CA GLN A 82 3.50 2.66 8.01
C GLN A 82 2.50 3.71 7.51
N ALA A 83 2.15 4.67 8.37
CA ALA A 83 1.33 5.81 7.99
C ALA A 83 2.12 6.81 7.15
N GLY A 84 1.43 7.49 6.25
CA GLY A 84 2.00 8.52 5.37
C GLY A 84 1.34 8.58 3.99
N GLU A 85 1.84 9.47 3.16
CA GLU A 85 1.36 9.66 1.78
C GLU A 85 2.14 8.75 0.83
N TYR A 86 1.45 7.95 0.02
CA TYR A 86 2.05 7.01 -0.91
C TYR A 86 1.61 7.35 -2.34
N ASP A 87 2.57 7.47 -3.25
CA ASP A 87 2.29 7.45 -4.69
C ASP A 87 2.35 6.00 -5.16
N ILE A 88 1.22 5.45 -5.59
CA ILE A 88 1.07 4.08 -6.08
C ILE A 88 1.09 4.12 -7.62
N PRO A 89 2.16 3.66 -8.29
CA PRO A 89 2.26 3.71 -9.74
C PRO A 89 1.25 2.79 -10.43
N HIS A 90 0.88 3.13 -11.67
CA HIS A 90 0.19 2.19 -12.55
C HIS A 90 0.98 0.88 -12.70
N GLY A 91 0.28 -0.25 -12.81
CA GLY A 91 0.91 -1.56 -12.91
C GLY A 91 1.37 -2.15 -11.57
N THR A 92 1.16 -1.45 -10.44
CA THR A 92 1.47 -1.99 -9.11
C THR A 92 0.66 -3.26 -8.84
N THR A 93 1.33 -4.32 -8.37
CA THR A 93 0.68 -5.58 -7.97
C THR A 93 0.37 -5.59 -6.47
N PRO A 94 -0.56 -6.45 -5.99
CA PRO A 94 -0.83 -6.62 -4.56
C PRO A 94 0.43 -6.85 -3.71
N GLU A 95 1.37 -7.67 -4.21
CA GLU A 95 2.63 -7.96 -3.51
C GLU A 95 3.51 -6.71 -3.39
N THR A 96 3.65 -5.96 -4.48
CA THR A 96 4.43 -4.71 -4.49
C THR A 96 3.77 -3.62 -3.65
N LEU A 97 2.44 -3.52 -3.65
CA LEU A 97 1.70 -2.56 -2.84
C LEU A 97 1.94 -2.80 -1.34
N ILE A 98 1.81 -4.04 -0.86
CA ILE A 98 2.10 -4.34 0.55
C ILE A 98 3.56 -4.05 0.88
N ALA A 99 4.49 -4.40 -0.01
CA ALA A 99 5.90 -4.09 0.18
C ALA A 99 6.15 -2.57 0.28
N LEU A 100 5.45 -1.77 -0.54
CA LEU A 100 5.49 -0.31 -0.50
C LEU A 100 5.01 0.22 0.86
N LEU A 101 3.83 -0.20 1.31
CA LEU A 101 3.24 0.22 2.58
C LEU A 101 4.06 -0.20 3.81
N VAL A 102 4.71 -1.37 3.77
CA VAL A 102 5.59 -1.85 4.84
C VAL A 102 6.93 -1.13 4.83
N SER A 103 7.44 -0.79 3.64
CA SER A 103 8.72 -0.10 3.51
C SER A 103 8.70 1.33 4.06
N GLY A 104 7.52 1.93 4.21
CA GLY A 104 7.39 3.33 4.61
C GLY A 104 7.99 4.29 3.60
N ARG A 105 8.13 3.87 2.32
CA ARG A 105 8.50 4.77 1.21
C ARG A 105 7.33 5.67 0.88
N VAL A 106 7.07 6.57 1.80
CA VAL A 106 6.15 7.68 1.64
C VAL A 106 6.76 8.64 0.61
N LYS A 107 5.89 9.39 -0.08
CA LYS A 107 6.25 10.46 -0.98
C LYS A 107 7.21 11.42 -0.25
N SER A 108 8.50 11.29 -0.52
CA SER A 108 9.48 12.24 -0.04
C SER A 108 9.37 13.47 -0.93
N TYR A 109 8.84 14.57 -0.40
CA TYR A 109 9.15 15.87 -0.97
C TYR A 109 10.66 16.05 -0.83
N SER A 110 11.42 15.65 -1.85
CA SER A 110 12.80 16.09 -1.98
C SER A 110 12.74 17.58 -2.22
N LEU A 111 12.76 18.35 -1.14
CA LEU A 111 13.25 19.71 -1.15
C LEU A 111 14.64 19.61 -1.77
N THR A 112 14.72 19.87 -3.07
CA THR A 112 15.98 20.14 -3.73
C THR A 112 16.40 21.48 -3.15
N VAL A 113 17.03 21.44 -1.98
CA VAL A 113 17.78 22.59 -1.47
C VAL A 113 18.86 22.78 -2.51
N ILE A 114 18.65 23.74 -3.41
CA ILE A 114 19.70 24.19 -4.31
C ILE A 114 20.76 24.77 -3.37
N GLU A 115 21.82 24.00 -3.11
CA GLU A 115 23.01 24.51 -2.43
C GLU A 115 23.47 25.75 -3.22
N GLY A 116 23.27 26.93 -2.64
CA GLY A 116 23.49 28.21 -3.32
C GLY A 116 22.60 29.36 -2.85
N TRP A 117 21.50 29.10 -2.14
CA TRP A 117 20.72 30.18 -1.52
C TRP A 117 21.46 30.73 -0.30
N THR A 118 21.87 31.99 -0.37
CA THR A 118 22.43 32.70 0.77
C THR A 118 21.32 32.99 1.77
N PHE A 119 21.62 32.87 3.07
CA PHE A 119 20.67 33.08 4.17
C PHE A 119 19.93 34.43 4.09
N SER A 120 20.52 35.42 3.43
CA SER A 120 19.95 36.74 3.15
C SER A 120 18.72 36.71 2.23
N GLN A 121 18.67 35.79 1.24
CA GLN A 121 17.56 35.71 0.29
C GLN A 121 16.30 35.07 0.90
N LEU A 122 16.46 34.22 1.91
CA LEU A 122 15.35 33.65 2.67
C LEU A 122 14.64 34.72 3.53
N LEU A 123 15.40 35.70 4.04
CA LEU A 123 14.86 36.80 4.86
C LEU A 123 14.11 37.84 4.02
N GLU A 124 14.49 38.03 2.76
CA GLU A 124 13.84 38.99 1.87
C GLU A 124 12.50 38.47 1.33
N LEU A 125 12.35 37.14 1.19
CA LEU A 125 11.07 36.52 0.90
C LEU A 125 10.11 36.57 2.11
N LEU A 126 10.62 36.43 3.34
CA LEU A 126 9.85 36.55 4.58
C LEU A 126 9.45 37.99 4.92
N ALA A 127 10.11 38.99 4.34
CA ALA A 127 9.73 40.40 4.48
C ALA A 127 8.56 40.79 3.56
N GLY A 128 8.21 39.95 2.57
CA GLY A 128 7.13 40.19 1.61
C GLY A 128 5.77 39.60 1.98
N GLU A 129 5.71 38.67 2.95
CA GLU A 129 4.45 38.11 3.45
C GLU A 129 4.21 38.52 4.90
N GLU A 130 3.43 39.60 5.08
CA GLU A 130 2.75 39.95 6.34
C GLU A 130 1.71 38.87 6.71
N ALA A 131 2.15 37.69 7.17
CA ALA A 131 1.26 36.70 7.77
C ALA A 131 1.96 35.94 8.91
N ILE A 132 2.33 36.70 9.95
CA ILE A 132 2.80 36.20 11.24
C ILE A 132 1.71 35.34 11.91
N LYS A 133 2.09 34.21 12.52
CA LYS A 133 1.74 33.96 13.93
C LYS A 133 2.74 33.04 14.64
N SER A 134 3.60 33.73 15.38
CA SER A 134 4.37 33.30 16.54
C SER A 134 3.79 32.12 17.32
N VAL A 135 4.62 31.10 17.54
CA VAL A 135 4.65 30.33 18.78
C VAL A 135 6.05 30.39 19.35
N ALA A 136 6.33 31.52 20.00
CA ALA A 136 7.28 31.58 21.10
C ALA A 136 6.47 31.57 22.41
N THR A 137 7.12 31.23 23.51
CA THR A 137 6.65 31.15 24.92
C THR A 137 6.21 29.73 25.31
N SER A 138 6.84 29.04 26.27
CA SER A 138 7.77 29.47 27.33
C SER A 138 8.63 28.29 27.81
#